data_AF-A0A6B3QK41-F1
#
_entry.id   AF-A0A6B3QK41-F1
#
_cell.length_a   1.000
_cell.length_b   1.000
_cell.length_c   1.000
_cell.angle_alpha   90.00
_cell.angle_beta   90.00
_cell.angle_gamma   90.00
#
_symmetry.space_group_name_H-M   'P 1'
#
loop_
_entity.id
_entity.type
_entity.pdbx_description
1 polymer ?
#
loop_
_entity_poly.entity_id
_entity_poly.type
_entity_poly.pdbx_seq_one_letter_code
_entity_poly.pdbx_strand_id
1 'polypeptide(L)'
;MAKLSQDDLLAQFEEMTLIELSEFVKAFEEKFDVTAAAAVAAAPAAAAAPAEAAAEQDEFDVILTGAGDKKIQVIKVVRELTSLGLKEAKDLVDGAPKPVLEKVAKDAAEKAAESLKGAGASVEVK
;
A
#
# COMPACT_ATOMS: atom_id res chain seq x y z
N MET A 1 -31.12 2.65 19.67
CA MET A 1 -29.81 2.10 20.06
C MET A 1 -28.80 3.21 19.89
N ALA A 2 -28.02 3.53 20.92
CA ALA A 2 -26.99 4.56 20.82
C ALA A 2 -26.02 4.17 19.69
N LYS A 3 -25.82 5.06 18.72
CA LYS A 3 -24.73 4.88 17.75
C LYS A 3 -23.44 5.15 18.52
N LEU A 4 -22.65 4.11 18.78
CA LEU A 4 -21.25 4.28 19.14
C LEU A 4 -20.60 5.11 18.04
N SER A 5 -19.87 6.17 18.44
CA SER A 5 -19.12 6.95 17.48
C SER A 5 -17.92 6.14 16.99
N GLN A 6 -17.34 6.54 15.87
CA GLN A 6 -16.15 5.86 15.32
C GLN A 6 -15.00 5.88 16.33
N ASP A 7 -14.89 6.95 17.12
CA ASP A 7 -13.87 7.11 18.15
C ASP A 7 -14.11 6.15 19.34
N ASP A 8 -15.37 5.90 19.71
CA ASP A 8 -15.70 4.94 20.78
C ASP A 8 -15.39 3.49 20.37
N LEU A 9 -15.53 3.16 19.08
CA LEU A 9 -15.19 1.85 18.53
C LEU A 9 -13.67 1.67 18.46
N LEU A 10 -12.94 2.72 18.08
CA LEU A 10 -11.47 2.70 18.04
C LEU A 10 -10.88 2.52 19.44
N ALA A 11 -11.43 3.19 20.46
CA ALA A 11 -11.00 3.01 21.84
C ALA A 11 -11.17 1.55 22.33
N GLN A 12 -12.24 0.87 21.91
CA GLN A 12 -12.43 -0.55 22.22
C GLN A 12 -11.43 -1.45 21.50
N PHE A 13 -11.05 -1.12 20.26
CA PHE A 13 -10.04 -1.88 19.52
C PHE A 13 -8.62 -1.68 20.08
N GLU A 14 -8.33 -0.54 20.70
CA GLU A 14 -7.05 -0.29 21.38
C GLU A 14 -6.87 -1.13 22.66
N GLU A 15 -7.97 -1.48 23.33
CA GLU A 15 -7.95 -2.33 24.52
C GLU A 15 -7.86 -3.83 24.20
N MET A 16 -8.10 -4.22 22.94
CA MET A 16 -8.03 -5.61 22.48
C MET A 16 -6.59 -6.00 22.11
N THR A 17 -6.23 -7.26 22.40
CA THR A 17 -4.98 -7.82 21.91
C THR A 17 -5.06 -8.11 20.40
N LEU A 18 -3.90 -8.18 19.74
CA LEU A 18 -3.84 -8.48 18.30
C LEU A 18 -4.54 -9.80 17.93
N ILE A 19 -4.55 -10.77 18.84
CA ILE A 19 -5.23 -12.06 18.64
C ILE A 19 -6.76 -11.84 18.64
N GLU A 20 -7.28 -11.11 19.62
CA GLU A 20 -8.72 -10.81 19.74
C GLU A 20 -9.22 -9.94 18.59
N LEU A 21 -8.40 -8.99 18.11
CA LEU A 21 -8.70 -8.22 16.91
C LEU A 21 -8.78 -9.11 15.67
N SER A 22 -7.89 -10.09 15.53
CA SER A 22 -7.93 -11.02 14.40
C SER A 22 -9.17 -11.92 14.43
N GLU A 23 -9.62 -12.32 15.62
CA GLU A 23 -10.85 -13.09 15.81
C GLU A 23 -12.08 -12.23 15.54
N PHE A 24 -12.05 -10.94 15.94
CA PHE A 24 -13.09 -9.98 15.62
C PHE A 24 -13.22 -9.73 14.12
N VAL A 25 -12.11 -9.58 13.39
CA VAL A 25 -12.12 -9.42 11.93
C VAL A 25 -12.74 -10.64 11.26
N LYS A 26 -12.36 -11.87 11.66
CA LYS A 26 -12.98 -13.10 11.12
C LYS A 26 -14.47 -13.17 11.41
N ALA A 27 -14.88 -12.86 12.64
CA ALA A 27 -16.30 -12.83 12.99
C ALA A 27 -17.07 -11.73 12.23
N PHE A 28 -16.41 -10.61 11.92
CA PHE A 28 -16.97 -9.54 11.10
C PHE A 28 -17.13 -9.99 9.64
N GLU A 29 -16.11 -10.63 9.06
CA GLU A 29 -16.14 -11.20 7.70
C GLU A 29 -17.27 -12.23 7.55
N GLU A 30 -17.42 -13.15 8.51
CA GLU A 30 -18.50 -14.14 8.51
C GLU A 30 -19.88 -13.51 8.70
N LYS A 31 -20.02 -12.52 9.59
CA LYS A 31 -21.30 -11.92 9.94
C LYS A 31 -21.85 -10.98 8.87
N PHE A 32 -20.96 -10.32 8.14
CA PHE A 32 -21.31 -9.39 7.08
C PHE A 32 -21.13 -9.99 5.68
N ASP A 33 -20.85 -11.29 5.58
CA ASP A 33 -20.51 -11.98 4.33
C ASP A 33 -19.42 -11.23 3.53
N VAL A 34 -18.51 -10.54 4.25
CA VAL A 34 -17.38 -9.81 3.67
C VAL A 34 -16.27 -10.82 3.49
N THR A 35 -16.33 -11.53 2.36
CA THR A 35 -15.24 -12.39 1.92
C THR A 35 -14.51 -11.70 0.78
N ALA A 36 -13.17 -11.75 0.75
CA ALA A 36 -12.36 -11.28 -0.38
C ALA A 36 -12.60 -12.09 -1.69
N ALA A 37 -13.60 -12.97 -1.71
CA ALA A 37 -13.86 -13.97 -2.74
C ALA A 37 -14.54 -13.41 -4.01
N ALA A 38 -15.07 -12.18 -4.00
CA ALA A 38 -15.90 -11.69 -5.10
C ALA A 38 -15.11 -11.18 -6.33
N ALA A 39 -13.81 -10.86 -6.21
CA ALA A 39 -13.04 -10.24 -7.31
C ALA A 39 -12.24 -11.23 -8.18
N VAL A 40 -12.20 -12.53 -7.86
CA VAL A 40 -11.38 -13.53 -8.59
C VAL A 40 -12.23 -14.48 -9.47
N ALA A 41 -13.49 -14.13 -9.71
CA ALA A 41 -14.38 -14.87 -10.61
C ALA A 41 -14.31 -14.34 -12.06
N ALA A 42 -13.13 -14.41 -12.70
CA ALA A 42 -13.01 -14.18 -14.13
C ALA A 42 -11.87 -14.98 -14.79
N ALA A 43 -12.15 -16.28 -14.99
CA ALA A 43 -11.69 -17.16 -16.09
C ALA A 43 -10.22 -17.65 -16.12
N PRO A 44 -9.92 -18.70 -16.91
CA PRO A 44 -10.51 -20.04 -16.91
C PRO A 44 -9.43 -21.14 -16.67
N ALA A 45 -9.91 -22.36 -16.48
CA ALA A 45 -9.14 -23.58 -16.20
C ALA A 45 -7.89 -23.82 -17.07
N ALA A 46 -6.80 -24.22 -16.43
CA ALA A 46 -5.86 -25.22 -16.95
C ALA A 46 -5.10 -25.87 -15.79
N ALA A 47 -4.87 -27.17 -15.92
CA ALA A 47 -4.48 -28.09 -14.88
C ALA A 47 -2.99 -28.03 -14.47
N ALA A 48 -2.74 -28.62 -13.29
CA ALA A 48 -1.51 -29.30 -12.85
C ALA A 48 -0.36 -28.45 -12.28
N ALA A 49 -0.19 -28.60 -10.96
CA ALA A 49 1.03 -28.86 -10.18
C ALA A 49 1.11 -27.96 -8.92
N PRO A 50 1.28 -28.52 -7.71
CA PRO A 50 1.43 -27.74 -6.48
C PRO A 50 2.87 -27.22 -6.43
N ALA A 51 3.09 -26.01 -6.92
CA ALA A 51 4.31 -25.27 -6.63
C ALA A 51 4.03 -24.33 -5.45
N GLU A 52 4.97 -24.34 -4.51
CA GLU A 52 5.04 -23.62 -3.25
C GLU A 52 4.20 -22.34 -3.21
N ALA A 53 3.42 -22.21 -2.13
CA ALA A 53 2.84 -20.96 -1.69
C ALA A 53 3.97 -19.93 -1.48
N ALA A 54 4.30 -19.22 -2.56
CA ALA A 54 4.96 -17.94 -2.47
C ALA A 54 4.04 -17.06 -1.64
N ALA A 55 4.54 -16.60 -0.49
CA ALA A 55 3.88 -15.63 0.37
C ALA A 55 3.17 -14.58 -0.50
N GLU A 56 1.85 -14.45 -0.34
CA GLU A 56 1.06 -13.40 -0.98
C GLU A 56 1.70 -12.06 -0.57
N GLN A 57 2.39 -11.43 -1.52
CA GLN A 57 3.14 -10.21 -1.29
C GLN A 57 2.12 -9.06 -1.21
N ASP A 58 1.60 -8.81 -0.01
CA ASP A 58 0.67 -7.70 0.28
C ASP A 58 1.42 -6.36 0.47
N GLU A 59 2.75 -6.39 0.45
CA GLU A 59 3.64 -5.25 0.66
C GLU A 59 4.38 -4.92 -0.63
N PHE A 60 4.17 -3.69 -1.13
CA PHE A 60 4.82 -3.19 -2.34
C PHE A 60 5.78 -2.03 -2.02
N ASP A 61 6.92 -2.03 -2.72
CA ASP A 61 7.92 -0.98 -2.65
C ASP A 61 7.86 -0.12 -3.91
N VAL A 62 7.76 1.20 -3.73
CA VAL A 62 7.78 2.18 -4.81
C VAL A 62 9.20 2.73 -4.93
N ILE A 63 9.93 2.27 -5.94
CA ILE A 63 11.32 2.64 -6.19
C ILE A 63 11.37 3.71 -7.27
N LEU A 64 11.90 4.89 -6.91
CA LEU A 64 12.22 5.93 -7.87
C LEU A 64 13.49 5.52 -8.63
N THR A 65 13.36 5.21 -9.91
CA THR A 65 14.48 4.82 -10.78
C THR A 65 15.11 6.02 -11.48
N GLY A 66 14.38 7.13 -11.63
CA GLY A 66 14.92 8.38 -12.15
C GLY A 66 13.97 9.55 -12.04
N ALA A 67 14.51 10.77 -11.88
CA ALA A 67 13.73 11.99 -11.72
C ALA A 67 13.31 12.67 -13.05
N GLY A 68 13.85 12.20 -14.18
CA GLY A 68 13.69 12.83 -15.49
C GLY A 68 14.11 14.31 -15.53
N ASP A 69 13.58 15.04 -16.51
CA ASP A 69 13.90 16.46 -16.72
C ASP A 69 13.18 17.40 -15.73
N LYS A 70 12.10 16.91 -15.11
CA LYS A 70 11.21 17.68 -14.22
C LYS A 70 11.56 17.47 -12.74
N LYS A 71 12.86 17.41 -12.41
CA LYS A 71 13.37 17.08 -11.07
C LYS A 71 12.73 17.88 -9.92
N ILE A 72 12.43 19.17 -10.11
CA ILE A 72 11.75 19.99 -9.08
C ILE A 72 10.32 19.50 -8.81
N GLN A 73 9.58 19.08 -9.84
CA GLN A 73 8.22 18.54 -9.68
C GLN A 73 8.26 17.20 -8.96
N VAL A 74 9.22 16.33 -9.31
CA VAL A 74 9.42 15.05 -8.63
C VAL A 74 9.76 15.23 -7.15
N ILE A 75 10.65 16.18 -6.80
CA ILE A 75 10.97 16.49 -5.39
C ILE A 75 9.73 16.95 -4.63
N LYS A 76 8.81 17.71 -5.24
CA LYS A 76 7.56 18.12 -4.57
C LYS A 76 6.70 16.90 -4.24
N VAL A 77 6.49 16.00 -5.21
CA VAL A 77 5.70 14.79 -5.01
C VAL A 77 6.35 13.86 -3.97
N VAL A 78 7.68 13.68 -4.02
CA VAL A 78 8.39 12.88 -2.99
C VAL A 78 8.19 13.47 -1.60
N ARG A 79 8.24 14.80 -1.45
CA ARG A 79 7.96 15.44 -0.15
C ARG A 79 6.53 15.26 0.31
N GLU A 80 5.56 15.27 -0.60
CA GLU A 80 4.15 15.03 -0.26
C GLU A 80 3.92 13.58 0.16
N LEU A 81 4.56 12.62 -0.50
CA LEU A 81 4.43 11.18 -0.20
C LEU A 81 5.16 10.76 1.09
N THR A 82 6.32 11.35 1.38
CA THR A 82 7.21 10.91 2.47
C THR A 82 7.31 11.89 3.64
N SER A 83 6.74 13.09 3.51
CA SER A 83 6.87 14.20 4.47
C SER A 83 8.33 14.60 4.81
N LEU A 84 9.29 14.22 3.97
CA LEU A 84 10.70 14.55 4.13
C LEU A 84 10.97 16.06 3.93
N GLY A 85 12.04 16.55 4.56
CA GLY A 85 12.54 17.90 4.33
C GLY A 85 13.10 18.09 2.92
N LEU A 86 13.33 19.35 2.53
CA LEU A 86 13.79 19.68 1.17
C LEU A 86 15.15 19.05 0.83
N LYS A 87 16.02 18.94 1.83
CA LYS A 87 17.35 18.35 1.68
C LYS A 87 17.25 16.83 1.49
N GLU A 88 16.50 16.14 2.34
CA GLU A 88 16.34 14.68 2.29
C GLU A 88 15.63 14.25 1.01
N ALA A 89 14.59 14.96 0.59
CA ALA A 89 13.88 14.66 -0.66
C ALA A 89 14.77 14.89 -1.89
N LYS A 90 15.62 15.93 -1.87
CA LYS A 90 16.62 16.15 -2.92
C LYS A 90 17.65 15.01 -2.95
N ASP A 91 18.18 14.62 -1.79
CA ASP A 91 19.17 13.54 -1.66
C ASP A 91 18.58 12.16 -2.07
N LEU A 92 17.26 11.96 -1.91
CA LEU A 92 16.54 10.78 -2.38
C LEU A 92 16.40 10.79 -3.92
N VAL A 93 15.91 11.90 -4.48
CA VAL A 93 15.67 12.05 -5.92
C VAL A 93 16.97 12.07 -6.73
N ASP A 94 18.04 12.66 -6.20
CA ASP A 94 19.38 12.66 -6.82
C ASP A 94 20.07 11.30 -6.68
N GLY A 95 19.71 10.52 -5.66
CA GLY A 95 20.30 9.22 -5.35
C GLY A 95 19.62 8.03 -6.02
N ALA A 96 18.72 8.25 -6.99
CA ALA A 96 18.02 7.18 -7.69
C ALA A 96 19.02 6.17 -8.35
N PRO A 97 18.76 4.84 -8.29
CA PRO A 97 17.52 4.21 -7.83
C PRO A 97 17.41 4.09 -6.30
N LYS A 98 16.32 4.62 -5.71
CA LYS A 98 16.04 4.57 -4.27
C LYS A 98 14.55 4.37 -3.98
N PRO A 99 14.18 3.67 -2.89
CA PRO A 99 12.80 3.55 -2.46
C PRO A 99 12.25 4.91 -1.99
N VAL A 100 11.02 5.22 -2.42
CA VAL A 100 10.24 6.38 -1.98
C VAL A 100 9.25 5.95 -0.91
N LEU A 101 8.56 4.83 -1.13
CA LEU A 101 7.69 4.18 -0.17
C LEU A 101 8.07 2.71 -0.12
N GLU A 102 8.11 2.15 1.08
CA GLU A 102 8.40 0.74 1.31
C GLU A 102 7.22 0.11 2.03
N LYS A 103 6.91 -1.14 1.70
CA LYS A 103 5.88 -1.94 2.37
C LYS A 103 4.50 -1.29 2.42
N VAL A 104 4.09 -0.70 1.30
CA VAL A 104 2.77 -0.08 1.16
C VAL A 104 1.80 -1.00 0.43
N ALA A 105 0.51 -0.91 0.77
CA ALA A 105 -0.52 -1.66 0.07
C ALA A 105 -0.53 -1.30 -1.43
N LYS A 106 -0.97 -2.24 -2.27
CA LYS A 106 -1.00 -2.08 -3.74
C LYS A 106 -1.62 -0.76 -4.20
N ASP A 107 -2.76 -0.38 -3.64
CA ASP A 107 -3.45 0.87 -4.00
C ASP A 107 -2.63 2.12 -3.68
N ALA A 108 -1.87 2.10 -2.58
CA ALA A 108 -0.99 3.19 -2.20
C ALA A 108 0.26 3.22 -3.08
N ALA A 109 0.81 2.05 -3.41
CA ALA A 109 1.94 1.92 -4.31
C ALA A 109 1.61 2.42 -5.72
N GLU A 110 0.45 2.05 -6.26
CA GLU A 110 -0.03 2.46 -7.58
C GLU A 110 -0.30 3.98 -7.61
N LYS A 111 -1.01 4.53 -6.62
CA LYS A 111 -1.24 5.98 -6.53
C LYS A 111 0.05 6.79 -6.43
N ALA A 112 1.01 6.31 -5.65
CA ALA A 112 2.32 6.95 -5.52
C ALA A 112 3.11 6.88 -6.83
N ALA A 113 3.12 5.71 -7.49
CA ALA A 113 3.77 5.52 -8.79
C ALA A 113 3.14 6.39 -9.88
N GLU A 114 1.81 6.52 -9.92
CA GLU A 114 1.08 7.41 -10.83
C GLU A 114 1.43 8.88 -10.59
N SER A 115 1.45 9.31 -9.32
CA SER A 115 1.78 10.69 -8.95
C SER A 115 3.22 11.05 -9.35
N LEU A 116 4.16 10.14 -9.12
CA LEU A 116 5.56 10.30 -9.49
C LEU A 116 5.76 10.29 -11.01
N LYS A 117 5.12 9.36 -11.74
CA LYS A 117 5.14 9.32 -13.21
C LYS A 117 4.52 10.57 -13.82
N GLY A 118 3.40 11.05 -13.26
CA GLY A 118 2.75 12.30 -13.67
C GLY A 118 3.64 13.53 -13.50
N ALA A 119 4.51 13.53 -12.48
CA ALA A 119 5.52 14.55 -12.28
C ALA A 119 6.76 14.41 -13.19
N GLY A 120 6.84 13.36 -14.01
CA GLY A 120 7.93 13.11 -14.96
C GLY A 120 9.04 12.20 -14.44
N ALA A 121 8.79 11.44 -13.37
CA ALA A 121 9.73 10.44 -12.86
C ALA A 121 9.54 9.07 -13.51
N SER A 122 10.61 8.28 -13.51
CA SER A 122 10.59 6.84 -13.73
C SER A 122 10.51 6.11 -12.38
N VAL A 123 9.59 5.16 -12.28
CA VAL A 123 9.27 4.48 -11.02
C VAL A 123 8.98 3.00 -11.29
N GLU A 124 9.49 2.14 -10.43
CA GLU A 124 9.26 0.70 -10.42
C GLU A 124 8.51 0.32 -9.14
N VAL A 125 7.50 -0.53 -9.25
CA VAL A 125 6.78 -1.08 -8.09
C VAL A 125 7.17 -2.55 -7.96
N LYS A 126 7.67 -2.95 -6.80
CA LYS A 126 8.13 -4.32 -6.50
C LYS A 126 7.41 -4.90 -5.30
#